data_AF-A0A5N4C0Y2-F1
#
_entry.id   AF-A0A5N4C0Y2-F1
#
_cell.length_a   1.000
_cell.length_b   1.000
_cell.length_c   1.000
_cell.angle_alpha   90.00
_cell.angle_beta   90.00
_cell.angle_gamma   90.00
#
_symmetry.space_group_name_H-M   'P 1'
#
loop_
_entity.id
_entity.type
_entity.pdbx_description
1 polymer ?
#
loop_
_entity_poly.entity_id
_entity_poly.type
_entity_poly.pdbx_seq_one_letter_code
_entity_poly.pdbx_strand_id
1 'polypeptide(L)' 'MVKCDPHHGKYMACCLLYRSDVVPKDVNATIATIKTKRTIQFVDWCPTGFKVGINYQPPTVVPGGDLAKVQ' A
#
# COMPACT_ATOMS: atom_id res chain seq x y z
N MET A 1 5.86 -12.29 -4.66
CA MET A 1 6.73 -11.24 -4.08
C MET A 1 8.18 -11.56 -4.42
N VAL A 2 9.04 -10.56 -4.54
CA VAL A 2 10.43 -10.72 -5.03
C VAL A 2 11.40 -10.46 -3.88
N LYS A 3 12.54 -11.16 -3.86
CA LYS A 3 13.65 -10.91 -2.93
C LYS A 3 14.55 -9.81 -3.51
N CYS A 4 14.43 -8.60 -2.99
CA CYS A 4 15.29 -7.46 -3.32
C CYS A 4 15.33 -6.49 -2.12
N ASP A 5 16.33 -5.61 -2.08
CA ASP A 5 16.39 -4.51 -1.12
C ASP A 5 15.96 -3.19 -1.81
N PRO A 6 14.76 -2.65 -1.50
CA PRO A 6 14.26 -1.44 -2.13
C PRO A 6 15.01 -0.16 -1.73
N HIS A 7 15.85 -0.19 -0.68
CA HIS A 7 16.62 0.99 -0.26
C HIS A 7 17.79 1.30 -1.21
N HIS A 8 18.24 0.31 -2.00
CA HIS A 8 19.25 0.50 -3.03
C HIS A 8 18.69 1.04 -4.35
N GLY A 9 17.44 1.53 -4.36
CA GLY A 9 16.78 2.05 -5.56
C GLY A 9 15.82 3.20 -5.26
N LYS A 10 15.16 3.66 -6.32
CA LYS A 10 14.08 4.65 -6.25
C LYS A 10 12.79 4.04 -6.80
N TYR A 11 11.67 4.38 -6.20
CA TYR A 11 10.34 3.99 -6.67
C TYR A 11 9.96 4.83 -7.89
N MET A 12 9.51 4.17 -8.96
CA MET A 12 8.91 4.85 -10.12
C MET A 12 7.42 5.10 -9.91
N ALA A 13 6.73 4.18 -9.25
CA ALA A 13 5.32 4.26 -8.90
C ALA A 13 5.03 3.35 -7.71
N CYS A 14 3.99 3.68 -6.94
CA CYS A 14 3.48 2.85 -5.85
C CYS A 14 1.95 2.85 -5.89
N CYS A 15 1.34 1.68 -5.77
CA CYS A 15 -0.10 1.52 -5.65
C CYS A 15 -0.43 0.86 -4.33
N LEU A 16 -1.32 1.47 -3.56
CA LEU A 16 -1.86 0.91 -2.32
C LEU A 16 -3.30 0.45 -2.58
N LEU A 17 -3.52 -0.86 -2.45
CA LEU A 17 -4.82 -1.50 -2.68
C LEU A 17 -5.35 -2.03 -1.35
N TYR A 18 -6.35 -1.36 -0.82
CA TYR A 18 -6.99 -1.72 0.45
C TYR A 18 -8.27 -2.51 0.21
N ARG A 19 -8.61 -3.37 1.19
CA ARG A 19 -9.90 -4.06 1.26
C ARG A 19 -10.53 -3.91 2.65
N SER A 20 -11.84 -4.15 2.72
CA SER A 20 -12.68 -4.01 3.93
C SER A 20 -12.95 -2.56 4.33
N ASP A 21 -13.34 -2.38 5.60
CA ASP A 21 -13.64 -1.12 6.26
C ASP A 21 -12.37 -0.25 6.42
N VAL A 22 -12.02 0.43 5.34
CA VAL A 22 -10.88 1.35 5.29
C VAL A 22 -11.39 2.74 4.94
N VAL A 23 -11.21 3.67 5.88
CA VAL A 23 -11.63 5.06 5.72
C VAL A 23 -10.59 5.82 4.88
N PRO A 24 -10.96 6.49 3.77
CA PRO A 24 -10.02 7.21 2.92
C PRO A 24 -9.17 8.28 3.63
N LYS A 25 -9.72 8.89 4.69
CA LYS A 25 -9.02 9.88 5.53
C LYS A 25 -7.77 9.29 6.19
N ASP A 26 -7.89 8.06 6.71
CA ASP A 26 -6.80 7.41 7.44
C ASP A 26 -5.70 6.95 6.49
N VAL A 27 -6.07 6.54 5.27
CA VAL A 27 -5.13 6.26 4.19
C VAL A 27 -4.32 7.51 3.84
N ASN A 28 -4.97 8.65 3.66
CA ASN A 28 -4.28 9.91 3.36
C ASN A 28 -3.34 10.36 4.48
N ALA A 29 -3.77 10.24 5.74
CA ALA A 29 -2.93 10.54 6.91
C ALA A 29 -1.70 9.64 6.99
N THR A 30 -1.88 8.35 6.69
CA THR A 30 -0.78 7.37 6.65
C THR A 30 0.21 7.68 5.53
N ILE A 31 -0.27 7.99 4.33
CA ILE A 31 0.59 8.39 3.20
C ILE A 31 1.38 9.65 3.54
N ALA A 32 0.76 10.64 4.18
CA ALA A 32 1.46 11.84 4.62
C ALA A 32 2.60 11.49 5.60
N THR A 33 2.35 10.59 6.55
CA THR A 33 3.35 10.11 7.51
C THR A 33 4.48 9.32 6.84
N ILE A 34 4.18 8.51 5.81
CA ILE A 34 5.20 7.78 5.06
C ILE A 34 6.12 8.76 4.30
N LYS A 35 5.54 9.79 3.69
CA LYS A 35 6.30 10.81 2.94
C LYS A 35 7.28 11.58 3.84
N THR A 36 6.99 11.78 5.12
CA THR A 36 7.90 12.49 6.03
C THR A 36 9.08 11.64 6.51
N LYS A 37 8.95 10.31 6.52
CA LYS A 37 9.98 9.40 7.05
C LYS A 37 11.22 9.25 6.16
N ARG A 38 11.20 9.76 4.92
CA ARG A 38 12.32 9.73 3.94
C ARG A 38 12.91 8.34 3.62
N THR A 39 12.31 7.26 4.11
CA THR A 39 12.72 5.87 3.82
C THR A 39 12.29 5.42 2.42
N ILE A 40 11.29 6.09 1.85
CA ILE A 40 10.81 5.85 0.48
C ILE A 40 11.24 7.03 -0.38
N GLN A 41 12.07 6.75 -1.38
CA GLN A 41 12.52 7.74 -2.36
C GLN A 41 11.89 7.45 -3.71
N PHE A 42 11.19 8.43 -4.27
CA PHE A 42 10.70 8.37 -5.64
C PHE A 42 11.74 8.97 -6.59
N VAL A 43 11.67 8.55 -7.85
CA VAL A 43 12.36 9.23 -8.96
C VAL A 43 11.88 10.68 -9.09
N ASP A 44 12.76 11.57 -9.55
CA ASP A 44 12.55 13.02 -9.48
C ASP A 44 11.35 13.50 -10.34
N TRP A 45 11.01 12.74 -11.39
CA TRP A 45 9.85 12.99 -12.25
C TRP A 45 8.52 12.44 -11.67
N CYS A 46 8.50 11.85 -10.48
CA CYS A 46 7.30 11.27 -9.85
C CYS A 46 7.00 11.85 -8.44
N PRO A 47 6.58 13.12 -8.32
CA PRO A 47 6.32 13.76 -7.03
C PRO A 47 5.05 13.26 -6.31
N THR A 48 4.07 12.72 -7.05
CA THR A 48 2.77 12.26 -6.54
C THR A 48 2.64 10.74 -6.47
N GLY A 49 3.76 10.01 -6.39
CA GLY A 49 3.89 8.58 -6.73
C GLY A 49 3.06 7.51 -5.99
N PHE A 50 2.02 7.88 -5.25
CA PHE A 50 1.05 6.95 -4.67
C PHE A 50 -0.30 7.02 -5.37
N LYS A 51 -0.77 5.88 -5.87
CA LYS A 51 -2.17 5.66 -6.27
C LYS A 51 -2.88 4.83 -5.20
N VAL A 52 -4.12 5.19 -4.87
CA VAL A 52 -4.92 4.49 -3.86
C VAL A 52 -6.14 3.86 -4.53
N GLY A 53 -6.40 2.59 -4.21
CA GLY A 53 -7.66 1.90 -4.53
C GLY A 53 -8.22 1.26 -3.26
N ILE A 54 -9.52 1.37 -3.06
CA ILE A 54 -10.22 0.78 -1.90
C ILE A 54 -11.39 -0.04 -2.42
N ASN A 55 -11.45 -1.29 -2.01
CA ASN A 55 -12.61 -2.15 -2.23
C ASN A 55 -13.24 -2.49 -0.88
N TYR A 56 -14.44 -1.98 -0.63
CA TYR A 56 -15.14 -2.17 0.65
C TYR A 56 -15.63 -3.61 0.89
N GLN A 57 -15.53 -4.50 -0.10
CA GLN A 57 -15.78 -5.92 0.14
C GLN A 57 -14.64 -6.55 0.96
N PRO A 58 -14.97 -7.33 2.00
CA PRO A 58 -13.96 -8.01 2.79
C PRO A 58 -13.22 -9.07 1.96
N PRO A 59 -11.94 -9.36 2.27
CA PRO A 59 -11.23 -10.49 1.70
C PRO A 59 -12.00 -11.78 1.93
N THR A 60 -12.15 -12.57 0.88
CA THR A 60 -12.70 -13.92 0.99
C THR A 60 -11.57 -14.92 1.19
N VAL A 61 -11.87 -15.99 1.94
CA VAL A 61 -10.96 -17.12 2.12
C VAL A 61 -11.56 -18.34 1.46
N VAL A 62 -10.71 -19.20 0.91
CA VAL A 62 -11.13 -20.51 0.41
C VAL A 62 -11.43 -21.41 1.61
N PRO A 63 -12.58 -22.11 1.66
CA PRO A 63 -12.85 -23.09 2.71
C PRO A 63 -11.73 -24.12 2.81
N GLY A 64 -11.14 -24.29 3.99
CA GLY A 64 -10.01 -25.19 4.23
C GLY A 64 -8.64 -24.68 3.76
N GLY A 65 -8.54 -23.44 3.28
CA GLY A 65 -7.27 -22.81 2.92
C GLY A 65 -6.51 -22.22 4.12
N ASP A 66 -5.27 -21.83 3.89
CA ASP A 66 -4.33 -21.39 4.94
C ASP A 66 -4.55 -19.96 5.44
N LEU A 67 -5.47 -19.20 4.83
CA LEU A 67 -5.73 -17.81 5.18
C LEU A 67 -6.85 -17.71 6.21
N ALA A 68 -6.58 -17.05 7.34
CA ALA A 68 -7.59 -16.72 8.33
C ALA A 68 -8.60 -15.69 7.77
N LYS A 69 -9.86 -15.79 8.20
CA LYS A 69 -10.86 -14.74 7.92
C LYS A 69 -10.39 -13.43 8.55
N VAL A 70 -10.44 -12.36 7.76
CA VAL A 70 -10.16 -11.00 8.23
C VAL A 70 -11.50 -10.38 8.65
N GLN A 71 -11.53 -9.73 9.82
CA GLN A 71 -12.73 -9.10 10.39
C GLN A 71 -13.27 -7.97 9.52
#